data_AF-A0A1F8SLI8-F1
#
_entry.id   AF-A0A1F8SLI8-F1
#
_cell.length_a   1.000
_cell.length_b   1.000
_cell.length_c   1.000
_cell.angle_alpha   90.00
_cell.angle_beta   90.00
_cell.angle_gamma   90.00
#
_symmetry.space_group_name_H-M   'P 1'
#
loop_
_entity.id
_entity.type
_entity.pdbx_description
1 polymer ?
#
loop_
_entity_poly.entity_id
_entity_poly.type
_entity_poly.pdbx_seq_one_letter_code
_entity_poly.pdbx_strand_id
1 'polypeptide(L)'
;MLKRIGSELARHVPFTAAGAVSGIVIMAIVVIAKTPANISETIFYILHPAHIIFSAIVTTAMYKRYSTGKLWAAILIGYTGSIGIATLSDAVVPYLGGEAIKVKMEFHLPFIEEWWLINPVAFLGIAIGYLRPMTKLPHAAHVFLSTWASLFYFTAFGATNWMPLLPLVLLFLFLAVWIPCCFSDIVYPHLFLGGEGHHHHEIDH
;
A
#
# COMPACT_ATOMS: atom_id res chain seq x y z
N MET A 1 20.81 8.39 10.16
CA MET A 1 19.81 7.94 9.15
C MET A 1 18.79 6.96 9.72
N LEU A 2 19.19 5.80 10.23
CA LEU A 2 18.28 4.78 10.82
C LEU A 2 17.36 5.30 11.94
N LYS A 3 17.89 6.05 12.91
CA LYS A 3 17.07 6.67 13.98
C LYS A 3 15.98 7.61 13.45
N ARG A 4 16.26 8.29 12.34
CA ARG A 4 15.33 9.23 11.70
C ARG A 4 14.23 8.48 10.95
N ILE A 5 14.61 7.46 10.18
CA ILE A 5 13.66 6.57 9.49
C ILE A 5 12.73 5.90 10.51
N GLY A 6 13.27 5.38 11.61
CA GLY A 6 12.47 4.78 12.68
C GLY A 6 11.52 5.78 13.34
N SER A 7 11.96 7.02 13.57
CA SER A 7 11.09 8.08 14.11
C SER A 7 9.98 8.46 13.14
N GLU A 8 10.26 8.62 11.84
CA GLU A 8 9.24 8.87 10.82
C GLU A 8 8.23 7.72 10.74
N LEU A 9 8.71 6.47 10.68
CA LEU A 9 7.88 5.29 10.61
C LEU A 9 7.00 5.11 11.86
N ALA A 10 7.50 5.46 13.04
CA ALA A 10 6.74 5.47 14.28
C ALA A 10 5.61 6.51 14.27
N ARG A 11 5.78 7.67 13.61
CA ARG A 11 4.72 8.67 13.47
C ARG A 11 3.57 8.21 12.57
N HIS A 12 3.79 7.22 11.72
CA HIS A 12 2.75 6.64 10.87
C HIS A 12 1.94 5.55 11.57
N VAL A 13 2.43 5.00 12.69
CA VAL A 13 1.75 3.93 13.46
C VAL A 13 0.29 4.27 13.81
N PRO A 14 -0.06 5.46 14.35
CA PRO A 14 -1.45 5.75 14.70
C PRO A 14 -2.38 5.73 13.48
N PHE A 15 -1.88 6.23 12.35
CA PHE A 15 -2.64 6.32 11.12
C PHE A 15 -2.82 4.94 10.46
N THR A 16 -1.75 4.13 10.41
CA THR A 16 -1.83 2.74 9.94
C THR A 16 -2.71 1.88 10.85
N ALA A 17 -2.66 2.09 12.17
CA ALA A 17 -3.54 1.43 13.12
C ALA A 17 -5.01 1.80 12.88
N ALA A 18 -5.32 3.07 12.61
CA ALA A 18 -6.67 3.49 12.24
C ALA A 18 -7.15 2.79 10.95
N GLY A 19 -6.27 2.68 9.95
CA GLY A 19 -6.50 1.88 8.75
C GLY A 19 -6.85 0.43 9.09
N ALA A 20 -5.98 -0.26 9.82
CA ALA A 20 -6.15 -1.67 10.21
C ALA A 20 -7.43 -1.91 11.02
N VAL A 21 -7.75 -1.04 11.97
CA VAL A 21 -9.00 -1.10 12.74
C VAL A 21 -10.21 -0.94 11.81
N SER A 22 -10.19 0.03 10.89
CA SER A 22 -11.26 0.19 9.91
C SER A 22 -11.42 -1.06 9.02
N GLY A 23 -10.30 -1.67 8.62
CA GLY A 23 -10.30 -2.92 7.86
C GLY A 23 -10.95 -4.07 8.61
N ILE A 24 -10.67 -4.21 9.91
CA ILE A 24 -11.32 -5.24 10.74
C ILE A 24 -12.81 -4.98 10.94
N VAL A 25 -13.23 -3.72 11.11
CA VAL A 25 -14.65 -3.37 11.18
C VAL A 25 -15.36 -3.78 9.87
N ILE A 26 -14.76 -3.45 8.72
CA ILE A 26 -15.30 -3.84 7.41
C ILE A 26 -15.32 -5.36 7.27
N MET A 27 -14.24 -6.05 7.62
CA MET A 27 -14.16 -7.51 7.53
C MET A 27 -15.21 -8.19 8.42
N ALA A 28 -15.45 -7.68 9.63
CA ALA A 28 -16.51 -8.19 10.50
C ALA A 28 -17.89 -8.04 9.84
N ILE A 29 -18.17 -6.91 9.18
CA ILE A 29 -19.40 -6.69 8.41
C ILE A 29 -19.51 -7.70 7.26
N VAL A 30 -18.44 -7.89 6.47
CA VAL A 30 -18.37 -8.84 5.35
C VAL A 30 -18.68 -10.27 5.83
N VAL A 31 -18.10 -10.68 6.96
CA VAL A 31 -18.30 -12.02 7.54
C VAL A 31 -19.72 -12.19 8.07
N ILE A 32 -20.26 -11.20 8.80
CA ILE A 32 -21.64 -11.25 9.34
C ILE A 32 -22.67 -11.24 8.21
N ALA A 33 -22.45 -10.43 7.17
CA ALA A 33 -23.28 -10.36 5.99
C ALA A 33 -23.16 -11.60 5.08
N LYS A 34 -22.23 -12.53 5.38
CA LYS A 34 -21.92 -13.72 4.58
C LYS A 34 -21.65 -13.36 3.12
N THR A 35 -20.91 -12.26 2.91
CA THR A 35 -20.58 -11.77 1.59
C THR A 35 -19.84 -12.85 0.78
N PRO A 36 -20.32 -13.20 -0.42
CA PRO A 36 -19.64 -14.16 -1.29
C PRO A 36 -18.21 -13.76 -1.67
N ALA A 37 -17.35 -14.76 -1.88
CA ALA A 37 -15.95 -14.57 -2.25
C ALA A 37 -15.78 -13.76 -3.55
N ASN A 38 -16.63 -13.97 -4.55
CA ASN A 38 -16.59 -13.23 -5.83
C ASN A 38 -16.87 -11.72 -5.67
N ILE A 39 -17.67 -11.33 -4.66
CA ILE A 39 -17.88 -9.90 -4.34
C ILE A 39 -16.62 -9.33 -3.70
N SER A 40 -16.00 -10.08 -2.77
CA SER A 40 -14.72 -9.68 -2.17
C SER A 40 -13.63 -9.53 -3.22
N GLU A 41 -13.54 -10.47 -4.15
CA GLU A 41 -12.63 -10.45 -5.30
C GLU A 41 -12.86 -9.23 -6.19
N THR A 42 -14.11 -8.94 -6.53
CA THR A 42 -14.47 -7.74 -7.31
C THR A 42 -14.02 -6.46 -6.60
N ILE A 43 -14.26 -6.35 -5.29
CA ILE A 43 -13.85 -5.18 -4.52
C ILE A 43 -12.33 -5.09 -4.44
N PHE A 44 -11.63 -6.21 -4.27
CA PHE A 44 -10.17 -6.25 -4.30
C PHE A 44 -9.61 -5.71 -5.62
N TYR A 45 -10.12 -6.16 -6.77
CA TYR A 45 -9.68 -5.67 -8.09
C TYR A 45 -10.15 -4.24 -8.41
N ILE A 46 -10.98 -3.61 -7.59
CA ILE A 46 -11.26 -2.16 -7.64
C ILE A 46 -10.27 -1.40 -6.76
N LEU A 47 -10.05 -1.87 -5.53
CA LEU A 47 -9.23 -1.19 -4.53
C LEU A 47 -7.74 -1.27 -4.84
N HIS A 48 -7.24 -2.40 -5.35
CA HIS A 48 -5.81 -2.57 -5.64
C HIS A 48 -5.32 -1.63 -6.75
N PRO A 49 -5.99 -1.50 -7.93
CA PRO A 49 -5.63 -0.48 -8.90
C PRO A 49 -5.74 0.95 -8.36
N ALA A 50 -6.76 1.24 -7.55
CA ALA A 50 -6.88 2.54 -6.91
C ALA A 50 -5.70 2.83 -5.97
N HIS A 51 -5.31 1.85 -5.14
CA HIS A 51 -4.13 1.90 -4.28
C HIS A 51 -2.87 2.23 -5.10
N ILE A 52 -2.65 1.54 -6.23
CA ILE A 52 -1.49 1.76 -7.12
C ILE A 52 -1.46 3.20 -7.65
N ILE A 53 -2.60 3.77 -8.06
CA ILE A 53 -2.66 5.17 -8.54
C ILE A 53 -2.15 6.12 -7.44
N PHE A 54 -2.71 6.02 -6.24
CA PHE A 54 -2.35 6.94 -5.15
C PHE A 54 -0.93 6.69 -4.64
N SER A 55 -0.48 5.44 -4.59
CA SER A 55 0.90 5.08 -4.23
C SER A 55 1.91 5.66 -5.25
N ALA A 56 1.62 5.56 -6.55
CA ALA A 56 2.44 6.14 -7.61
C ALA A 56 2.49 7.66 -7.54
N ILE A 57 1.36 8.32 -7.22
CA ILE A 57 1.30 9.78 -7.00
C ILE A 57 2.25 10.17 -5.87
N VAL A 58 2.11 9.56 -4.68
CA VAL A 58 2.90 9.91 -3.50
C VAL A 58 4.38 9.66 -3.74
N THR A 59 4.73 8.47 -4.21
CA THR A 59 6.13 8.07 -4.43
C THR A 59 6.82 9.03 -5.41
N THR A 60 6.14 9.36 -6.51
CA THR A 60 6.67 10.30 -7.52
C THR A 60 6.73 11.73 -6.99
N ALA A 61 5.70 12.18 -6.27
CA ALA A 61 5.64 13.51 -5.68
C ALA A 61 6.74 13.72 -4.63
N MET A 62 7.00 12.71 -3.79
CA MET A 62 8.07 12.73 -2.80
C MET A 62 9.43 12.86 -3.48
N TYR A 63 9.71 12.05 -4.50
CA TYR A 63 10.94 12.21 -5.27
C TYR A 63 11.06 13.62 -5.89
N LYS A 64 9.98 14.12 -6.51
CA LYS A 64 9.97 15.44 -7.16
C LYS A 64 10.15 16.60 -6.18
N ARG A 65 9.65 16.48 -4.95
CA ARG A 65 9.78 17.51 -3.91
C ARG A 65 11.22 17.69 -3.46
N TYR A 66 12.01 16.62 -3.45
CA TYR A 66 13.39 16.63 -2.96
C TYR A 66 14.45 16.54 -4.08
N SER A 67 14.04 16.40 -5.34
CA SER A 67 14.94 16.25 -6.48
C SER A 67 14.54 17.14 -7.65
N THR A 68 15.51 17.87 -8.20
CA THR A 68 15.43 18.43 -9.56
C THR A 68 15.78 17.39 -10.64
N GLY A 69 15.90 16.12 -10.25
CA GLY A 69 16.34 15.01 -11.07
C GLY A 69 15.52 14.75 -12.34
N LYS A 70 16.07 13.88 -13.18
CA LYS A 70 15.57 13.62 -14.53
C LYS A 70 14.22 12.88 -14.50
N LEU A 71 13.37 13.16 -15.48
CA LEU A 71 12.04 12.52 -15.62
C LEU A 71 12.09 11.00 -15.59
N TRP A 72 13.10 10.37 -16.21
CA TRP A 72 13.23 8.91 -16.22
C TRP A 72 13.41 8.32 -14.81
N ALA A 73 14.08 9.04 -13.89
CA ALA A 73 14.25 8.59 -12.53
C ALA A 73 12.93 8.66 -11.75
N ALA A 74 12.13 9.71 -11.98
CA ALA A 74 10.79 9.82 -11.42
C ALA A 74 9.87 8.69 -11.89
N ILE A 75 9.93 8.33 -13.18
CA ILE A 75 9.20 7.20 -13.74
C ILE A 75 9.64 5.89 -13.09
N LEU A 76 10.95 5.64 -13.01
CA LEU A 76 11.48 4.41 -12.44
C LEU A 76 11.03 4.26 -10.97
N ILE A 77 11.28 5.27 -10.15
CA ILE A 77 10.99 5.26 -8.71
C ILE A 77 9.47 5.16 -8.46
N GLY A 78 8.67 5.94 -9.19
CA GLY A 78 7.21 5.90 -9.07
C GLY A 78 6.61 4.56 -9.48
N TYR A 79 7.14 3.92 -10.53
CA TYR A 79 6.67 2.64 -11.02
C TYR A 79 7.04 1.49 -10.06
N THR A 80 8.32 1.37 -9.70
CA THR A 80 8.79 0.29 -8.82
C THR A 80 8.27 0.44 -7.39
N GLY A 81 8.21 1.68 -6.88
CA GLY A 81 7.72 2.00 -5.55
C GLY A 81 6.20 1.94 -5.41
N SER A 82 5.44 1.88 -6.50
CA SER A 82 3.99 1.64 -6.45
C SER A 82 3.64 0.17 -6.70
N ILE A 83 4.00 -0.39 -7.86
CA ILE A 83 3.61 -1.75 -8.23
C ILE A 83 4.26 -2.79 -7.31
N GLY A 84 5.57 -2.67 -7.08
CA GLY A 84 6.29 -3.63 -6.23
C GLY A 84 5.72 -3.64 -4.82
N ILE A 85 5.35 -2.46 -4.32
CA ILE A 85 4.91 -2.28 -2.95
C ILE A 85 3.44 -2.65 -2.78
N ALA A 86 2.58 -2.27 -3.72
CA ALA A 86 1.20 -2.73 -3.77
C ALA A 86 1.10 -4.27 -3.89
N THR A 87 2.00 -4.89 -4.65
CA THR A 87 2.07 -6.36 -4.74
C THR A 87 2.45 -6.97 -3.38
N LEU A 88 3.45 -6.39 -2.71
CA LEU A 88 3.88 -6.85 -1.40
C LEU A 88 2.78 -6.68 -0.34
N SER A 89 2.18 -5.49 -0.27
CA SER A 89 1.18 -5.15 0.74
C SER A 89 -0.13 -5.88 0.52
N ASP A 90 -0.68 -5.85 -0.70
CA ASP A 90 -2.07 -6.21 -0.92
C ASP A 90 -2.26 -7.70 -1.24
N ALA A 91 -1.20 -8.38 -1.68
CA ALA A 91 -1.26 -9.79 -2.08
C ALA A 91 -0.30 -10.68 -1.29
N VAL A 92 1.00 -10.35 -1.26
CA VAL A 92 2.02 -11.23 -0.65
C VAL A 92 1.84 -11.33 0.87
N VAL A 93 1.71 -10.22 1.59
CA VAL A 93 1.54 -10.26 3.05
C VAL A 93 0.22 -10.93 3.45
N PRO A 94 -0.93 -10.65 2.82
CA PRO A 94 -2.18 -11.37 3.10
C PRO A 94 -2.08 -12.87 2.82
N TYR A 95 -1.51 -13.26 1.68
CA TYR A 95 -1.28 -14.68 1.36
C TYR A 95 -0.43 -15.38 2.44
N LEU A 96 0.74 -14.82 2.75
CA LEU A 96 1.63 -15.37 3.78
C LEU A 96 0.98 -15.36 5.17
N GLY A 97 0.20 -14.33 5.47
CA GLY A 97 -0.52 -14.21 6.74
C GLY A 97 -1.58 -15.28 6.91
N GLY A 98 -2.34 -15.58 5.84
CA GLY A 98 -3.33 -16.65 5.81
C GLY A 98 -2.70 -18.03 5.98
N GLU A 99 -1.64 -18.30 5.22
CA GLU A 99 -0.88 -19.55 5.32
C GLU A 99 -0.24 -19.72 6.72
N ALA A 100 0.30 -18.65 7.31
CA ALA A 100 0.89 -18.68 8.65
C ALA A 100 -0.12 -19.07 9.75
N ILE A 101 -1.41 -18.74 9.57
CA ILE A 101 -2.50 -19.13 10.47
C ILE A 101 -3.26 -20.38 9.99
N LYS A 102 -2.67 -21.14 9.04
CA LYS A 102 -3.17 -22.41 8.50
C LYS A 102 -4.51 -22.30 7.76
N VAL A 103 -4.81 -21.13 7.20
CA VAL A 103 -5.91 -20.94 6.27
C VAL A 103 -5.40 -21.27 4.87
N LYS A 104 -6.15 -22.10 4.14
CA LYS A 104 -5.84 -22.40 2.75
C LYS A 104 -6.10 -21.15 1.91
N MET A 105 -5.03 -20.56 1.38
CA MET A 105 -5.09 -19.38 0.52
C MET A 105 -4.79 -19.75 -0.93
N GLU A 106 -5.51 -19.13 -1.87
CA GLU A 106 -5.13 -19.12 -3.28
C GLU A 106 -4.24 -17.91 -3.56
N PHE A 107 -3.11 -18.12 -4.22
CA PHE A 107 -2.16 -17.05 -4.49
C PHE A 107 -2.46 -16.40 -5.84
N HIS A 108 -2.95 -15.17 -5.77
CA HIS A 108 -3.18 -14.31 -6.92
C HIS A 108 -2.15 -13.19 -6.99
N LEU A 109 -1.68 -12.91 -8.21
CA LEU A 109 -0.70 -11.85 -8.51
C LEU A 109 -1.33 -10.83 -9.46
N PRO A 110 -1.96 -9.76 -8.94
CA PRO A 110 -2.72 -8.81 -9.75
C PRO A 110 -1.87 -8.10 -10.80
N PHE A 111 -0.58 -7.88 -10.51
CA PHE A 111 0.35 -7.29 -11.46
C PHE A 111 0.51 -8.13 -12.74
N ILE A 112 0.41 -9.46 -12.64
CA ILE A 112 0.52 -10.38 -13.78
C ILE A 112 -0.85 -10.62 -14.40
N GLU A 113 -1.86 -10.87 -13.58
CA GLU A 113 -3.22 -11.21 -14.02
C GLU A 113 -3.90 -10.01 -14.70
N GLU A 114 -3.76 -8.82 -14.11
CA GLU A 114 -4.38 -7.58 -14.57
C GLU A 114 -3.33 -6.58 -15.07
N TRP A 115 -2.22 -7.07 -15.64
CA TRP A 115 -1.09 -6.24 -16.10
C TRP A 115 -1.52 -5.10 -17.03
N TRP A 116 -2.56 -5.33 -17.85
CA TRP A 116 -3.10 -4.39 -18.81
C TRP A 116 -3.81 -3.21 -18.12
N LEU A 117 -4.29 -3.38 -16.88
CA LEU A 117 -4.90 -2.35 -16.06
C LEU A 117 -3.87 -1.73 -15.11
N ILE A 118 -3.09 -2.56 -14.40
CA ILE A 118 -2.13 -2.15 -13.38
C ILE A 118 -1.05 -1.21 -13.95
N ASN A 119 -0.51 -1.52 -15.13
CA ASN A 119 0.55 -0.70 -15.72
C ASN A 119 0.06 0.69 -16.14
N PRO A 120 -1.03 0.85 -16.91
CA PRO A 120 -1.56 2.17 -17.24
C PRO A 120 -1.92 3.02 -16.03
N VAL A 121 -2.53 2.44 -14.99
CA VAL A 121 -2.92 3.22 -13.81
C VAL A 121 -1.70 3.66 -12.99
N ALA A 122 -0.63 2.85 -12.94
CA ALA A 122 0.65 3.26 -12.35
C ALA A 122 1.24 4.46 -13.10
N PHE A 123 1.32 4.39 -14.44
CA PHE A 123 1.82 5.51 -15.25
C PHE A 123 0.95 6.77 -15.12
N LEU A 124 -0.37 6.61 -15.01
CA LEU A 124 -1.28 7.72 -14.72
C LEU A 124 -0.94 8.37 -13.37
N GLY A 125 -0.76 7.57 -12.32
CA GLY A 125 -0.37 8.07 -11.00
C GLY A 125 0.98 8.79 -11.02
N ILE A 126 1.98 8.25 -11.73
CA ILE A 126 3.28 8.89 -11.94
C ILE A 126 3.11 10.25 -12.64
N ALA A 127 2.34 10.31 -13.72
CA ALA A 127 2.11 11.56 -14.44
C ALA A 127 1.45 12.61 -13.54
N ILE A 128 0.44 12.23 -12.76
CA ILE A 128 -0.23 13.12 -11.80
C ILE A 128 0.75 13.60 -10.73
N GLY A 129 1.50 12.68 -10.09
CA GLY A 129 2.47 13.02 -9.04
C GLY A 129 3.62 13.89 -9.54
N TYR A 130 4.05 13.71 -10.79
CA TYR A 130 5.09 14.54 -11.40
C TYR A 130 4.61 15.95 -11.72
N LEU A 131 3.38 16.10 -12.24
CA LEU A 131 2.80 17.40 -12.62
C LEU A 131 2.25 18.18 -11.42
N ARG A 132 1.74 17.48 -10.41
CA ARG A 132 1.14 18.05 -9.20
C ARG A 132 1.63 17.25 -7.98
N PRO A 133 2.78 17.62 -7.38
CA PRO A 133 3.41 16.85 -6.30
C PRO A 133 2.65 17.00 -4.98
N MET A 134 1.49 16.33 -4.88
CA MET A 134 0.66 16.23 -3.69
C MET A 134 1.04 14.99 -2.88
N THR A 135 1.28 15.14 -1.59
CA THR A 135 1.74 14.03 -0.74
C THR A 135 0.72 13.66 0.33
N LYS A 136 0.17 14.62 1.10
CA LYS A 136 -0.65 14.33 2.29
C LYS A 136 -1.94 13.53 2.02
N LEU A 137 -2.81 14.02 1.12
CA LEU A 137 -4.08 13.34 0.83
C LEU A 137 -3.89 12.03 0.05
N PRO A 138 -3.06 11.98 -1.01
CA PRO A 138 -2.73 10.72 -1.67
C PRO A 138 -2.05 9.70 -0.74
N HIS A 139 -1.27 10.16 0.24
CA HIS A 139 -0.70 9.30 1.28
C HIS A 139 -1.79 8.66 2.12
N ALA A 140 -2.70 9.48 2.65
CA ALA A 140 -3.84 8.98 3.41
C ALA A 140 -4.68 7.98 2.61
N ALA A 141 -5.02 8.30 1.36
CA ALA A 141 -5.84 7.46 0.51
C ALA A 141 -5.20 6.09 0.27
N HIS A 142 -3.92 6.03 -0.12
CA HIS A 142 -3.31 4.76 -0.50
C HIS A 142 -3.11 3.83 0.71
N VAL A 143 -2.84 4.34 1.93
CA VAL A 143 -2.75 3.54 3.16
C VAL A 143 -4.08 2.85 3.48
N PHE A 144 -5.20 3.57 3.40
CA PHE A 144 -6.53 2.98 3.62
C PHE A 144 -6.89 2.00 2.51
N LEU A 145 -6.68 2.37 1.25
CA LEU A 145 -6.94 1.51 0.09
C LEU A 145 -6.14 0.22 0.15
N SER A 146 -4.87 0.27 0.55
CA SER A 146 -4.03 -0.93 0.73
C SER A 146 -4.54 -1.81 1.87
N THR A 147 -4.96 -1.20 2.98
CA THR A 147 -5.54 -1.95 4.09
C THR A 147 -6.81 -2.68 3.64
N TRP A 148 -7.66 -2.00 2.89
CA TRP A 148 -8.91 -2.57 2.39
C TRP A 148 -8.67 -3.57 1.26
N ALA A 149 -7.71 -3.35 0.36
CA ALA A 149 -7.31 -4.35 -0.62
C ALA A 149 -6.82 -5.63 0.10
N SER A 150 -5.96 -5.48 1.10
CA SER A 150 -5.45 -6.60 1.91
C SER A 150 -6.56 -7.39 2.61
N LEU A 151 -7.58 -6.70 3.16
CA LEU A 151 -8.72 -7.38 3.80
C LEU A 151 -9.52 -8.18 2.77
N PHE A 152 -9.78 -7.60 1.59
CA PHE A 152 -10.57 -8.25 0.56
C PHE A 152 -9.77 -9.36 -0.13
N TYR A 153 -8.43 -9.32 -0.13
CA TYR A 153 -7.61 -10.46 -0.52
C TYR A 153 -7.84 -11.66 0.40
N PHE A 154 -7.85 -11.44 1.73
CA PHE A 154 -8.18 -12.51 2.68
C PHE A 154 -9.56 -13.12 2.40
N THR A 155 -10.59 -12.29 2.23
CA THR A 155 -11.97 -12.79 2.09
C THR A 155 -12.31 -13.29 0.68
N ALA A 156 -11.55 -12.89 -0.34
CA ALA A 156 -11.68 -13.39 -1.70
C ALA A 156 -11.02 -14.76 -1.87
N PHE A 157 -9.77 -14.89 -1.38
CA PHE A 157 -8.90 -16.02 -1.73
C PHE A 157 -8.63 -16.98 -0.58
N GLY A 158 -9.22 -16.75 0.60
CA GLY A 158 -9.11 -17.63 1.76
C GLY A 158 -10.46 -18.17 2.22
N ALA A 159 -10.55 -19.50 2.29
CA ALA A 159 -11.77 -20.20 2.67
C ALA A 159 -11.72 -20.64 4.15
N THR A 160 -12.23 -19.79 5.06
CA THR A 160 -12.30 -20.10 6.49
C THR A 160 -13.38 -19.31 7.23
N ASN A 161 -13.61 -19.63 8.51
CA ASN A 161 -14.33 -18.77 9.44
C ASN A 161 -13.37 -17.70 9.98
N TRP A 162 -13.44 -16.49 9.41
CA TRP A 162 -12.56 -15.37 9.77
C TRP A 162 -12.84 -14.75 11.13
N MET A 163 -14.04 -14.92 11.70
CA MET A 163 -14.45 -14.27 12.96
C MET A 163 -13.48 -14.52 14.14
N PRO A 164 -13.07 -15.76 14.46
CA PRO A 164 -12.09 -16.02 15.53
C PRO A 164 -10.67 -15.54 15.19
N LEU A 165 -10.37 -15.28 13.91
CA LEU A 165 -9.04 -14.91 13.43
C LEU A 165 -8.84 -13.39 13.32
N LEU A 166 -9.89 -12.58 13.51
CA LEU A 166 -9.83 -11.11 13.39
C LEU A 166 -8.67 -10.46 14.16
N PRO A 167 -8.30 -10.86 15.38
CA PRO A 167 -7.14 -10.28 16.07
C PRO A 167 -5.81 -10.54 15.35
N LEU A 168 -5.64 -11.70 14.72
CA LEU A 168 -4.45 -12.03 13.93
C LEU A 168 -4.48 -11.31 12.59
N VAL A 169 -5.65 -11.24 11.94
CA VAL A 169 -5.82 -10.47 10.71
C VAL A 169 -5.51 -8.99 10.96
N LEU A 170 -5.90 -8.42 12.11
CA LEU A 170 -5.57 -7.04 12.46
C LEU A 170 -4.07 -6.80 12.44
N LEU A 171 -3.29 -7.73 12.99
CA LEU A 171 -1.83 -7.68 12.96
C LEU A 171 -1.32 -7.74 11.51
N PHE A 172 -1.81 -8.66 10.69
CA PHE A 172 -1.38 -8.76 9.31
C PHE A 172 -1.76 -7.53 8.47
N LEU A 173 -2.96 -6.97 8.63
CA LEU A 173 -3.37 -5.72 7.97
C LEU A 173 -2.46 -4.56 8.38
N PHE A 174 -2.14 -4.45 9.66
CA PHE A 174 -1.21 -3.43 10.14
C PHE A 174 0.18 -3.60 9.51
N LEU A 175 0.75 -4.81 9.54
CA LEU A 175 2.08 -5.10 8.99
C LEU A 175 2.12 -4.97 7.46
N ALA A 176 1.05 -5.36 6.78
CA ALA A 176 0.89 -5.28 5.33
C ALA A 176 1.02 -3.86 4.81
N VAL A 177 0.66 -2.85 5.61
CA VAL A 177 0.76 -1.45 5.18
C VAL A 177 1.95 -0.74 5.82
N TRP A 178 2.18 -0.98 7.11
CA TRP A 178 3.25 -0.31 7.85
C TRP A 178 4.63 -0.67 7.32
N ILE A 179 4.85 -1.92 6.92
CA ILE A 179 6.16 -2.36 6.41
C ILE A 179 6.36 -1.90 4.97
N PRO A 180 5.60 -2.36 3.96
CA PRO A 180 5.92 -2.02 2.57
C PRO A 180 5.47 -0.60 2.19
N CYS A 181 4.24 -0.17 2.49
CA CYS A 181 3.71 1.13 2.01
C CYS A 181 4.41 2.31 2.69
N CYS A 182 4.50 2.31 4.03
CA CYS A 182 5.18 3.42 4.71
C CYS A 182 6.69 3.44 4.43
N PHE A 183 7.33 2.27 4.20
CA PHE A 183 8.71 2.23 3.76
C PHE A 183 8.88 2.81 2.35
N SER A 184 7.93 2.56 1.44
CA SER A 184 7.90 3.21 0.12
C SER A 184 7.97 4.72 0.26
N ASP A 185 7.05 5.30 1.02
CA ASP A 185 6.88 6.74 0.99
C ASP A 185 8.03 7.49 1.66
N ILE A 186 8.66 6.86 2.66
CA ILE A 186 9.70 7.47 3.48
C ILE A 186 11.07 7.10 2.94
N VAL A 187 11.39 5.80 2.85
CA VAL A 187 12.77 5.36 2.63
C VAL A 187 13.10 5.32 1.15
N TYR A 188 12.18 4.82 0.32
CA TYR A 188 12.49 4.46 -1.05
C TYR A 188 12.91 5.65 -1.93
N PRO A 189 12.16 6.78 -2.01
CA PRO A 189 12.59 7.98 -2.73
C PRO A 189 13.92 8.54 -2.24
N HIS A 190 14.17 8.52 -0.92
CA HIS A 190 15.39 9.07 -0.33
C HIS A 190 16.65 8.29 -0.72
N LEU A 191 16.55 7.00 -1.02
CA LEU A 191 17.69 6.20 -1.51
C LEU A 191 18.24 6.71 -2.86
N PHE A 192 17.43 7.44 -3.63
CA PHE A 192 17.79 7.96 -4.95
C PHE A 192 18.07 9.46 -4.96
N LEU A 193 18.04 10.11 -3.79
CA LEU A 193 18.54 11.47 -3.63
C LEU A 193 20.05 11.37 -3.37
N GLY A 194 20.87 11.87 -4.30
CA GLY A 194 22.32 12.00 -4.06
C GLY A 194 22.60 12.82 -2.80
N GLY A 195 23.80 12.65 -2.21
CA GLY A 195 24.17 13.15 -0.87
C GLY A 195 24.04 14.65 -0.57
N GLU A 196 23.55 15.46 -1.52
CA GLU A 196 23.31 16.90 -1.37
C GLU A 196 21.96 17.26 -0.72
N GLY A 197 21.04 16.30 -0.55
CA GLY A 197 19.69 16.55 0.00
C GLY A 197 19.60 16.68 1.53
N HIS A 198 20.70 16.60 2.27
CA HIS A 198 20.68 16.51 3.73
C HIS A 198 20.31 17.80 4.48
N HIS A 199 20.22 18.96 3.80
CA HIS A 199 20.10 20.26 4.47
C HIS A 199 18.71 20.92 4.49
N HIS A 200 17.70 20.44 3.75
CA HIS A 200 16.41 21.15 3.60
C HIS A 200 15.24 20.60 4.43
N HIS A 201 15.54 19.95 5.55
CA HIS A 201 14.55 19.17 6.29
C HIS A 201 13.97 19.89 7.51
N GLU A 202 13.84 21.21 7.41
CA GLU A 202 13.00 22.01 8.29
C GLU A 202 11.72 22.34 7.52
N ILE A 203 10.57 22.04 8.12
CA ILE A 203 9.23 22.50 7.74
C ILE A 203 8.47 21.64 6.69
N ASP A 204 7.65 20.71 7.19
CA ASP A 204 6.19 20.70 6.96
C ASP A 204 5.56 19.43 7.57
N HIS A 205 4.95 19.60 8.75
CA HIS A 205 3.96 18.66 9.31
C HIS A 205 2.59 18.93 8.70
#